data_AF-A0A7Z9H7L8-F1
#
_entry.id   AF-A0A7Z9H7L8-F1
#
_cell.length_a   1.000
_cell.length_b   1.000
_cell.length_c   1.000
_cell.angle_alpha   90.00
_cell.angle_beta   90.00
_cell.angle_gamma   90.00
#
_symmetry.space_group_name_H-M   'P 1'
#
loop_
_entity.id
_entity.type
_entity.pdbx_description
1 polymer ?
#
loop_
_entity_poly.entity_id
_entity_poly.type
_entity_poly.pdbx_seq_one_letter_code
_entity_poly.pdbx_strand_id
1 'polypeptide(L)'
;MTEKDRIKRVLLLALFAIIAGVAIDRGKKTMTQLDHGRIEEELSAEGRQLLSIEWVPAKIEAHRVETASHYRVQWVDEEGVEGNSWVNTSLWGETTFEKIPDEEGVTEDDS
;
A
#
# COMPACT_ATOMS: atom_id res chain seq x y z
N MET A 1 -22.84 -21.39 -38.33
CA MET A 1 -21.62 -21.07 -37.56
C MET A 1 -20.76 -22.32 -37.53
N THR A 2 -19.58 -22.25 -38.14
CA THR A 2 -18.75 -23.44 -38.37
C THR A 2 -17.94 -23.79 -37.11
N GLU A 3 -17.47 -25.03 -37.01
CA GLU A 3 -16.61 -25.50 -35.91
C GLU A 3 -15.32 -24.67 -35.82
N LYS A 4 -14.78 -24.23 -36.97
CA LYS A 4 -13.67 -23.28 -37.07
C LYS A 4 -13.98 -21.92 -36.43
N ASP A 5 -15.22 -21.44 -36.52
CA ASP A 5 -15.62 -20.16 -35.89
C ASP A 5 -15.69 -20.26 -34.37
N ARG A 6 -16.05 -21.43 -33.82
CA ARG A 6 -16.06 -21.69 -32.38
C ARG A 6 -14.64 -21.71 -31.82
N ILE A 7 -13.73 -22.43 -32.48
CA ILE A 7 -12.32 -22.52 -32.08
C ILE A 7 -11.65 -21.15 -32.10
N LYS A 8 -11.89 -20.34 -33.15
CA LYS A 8 -11.37 -18.97 -33.22
C LYS A 8 -11.86 -18.08 -32.08
N ARG A 9 -13.14 -18.17 -31.70
CA ARG A 9 -13.71 -17.39 -30.58
C ARG A 9 -13.11 -17.80 -29.23
N VAL A 10 -12.92 -19.10 -29.00
CA VAL A 10 -12.30 -19.61 -27.78
C VAL A 10 -10.84 -19.14 -27.66
N LEU A 11 -10.08 -19.19 -28.77
CA LEU A 11 -8.72 -18.66 -28.82
C LEU A 11 -8.65 -17.15 -28.55
N LEU A 12 -9.60 -16.38 -29.10
CA LEU A 12 -9.68 -14.93 -28.89
C LEU A 12 -9.99 -14.58 -27.43
N LEU A 13 -10.90 -15.32 -26.80
CA LEU A 13 -11.23 -15.16 -25.38
C LEU A 13 -10.07 -15.55 -24.48
N ALA A 14 -9.36 -16.64 -24.80
CA ALA A 14 -8.18 -17.06 -24.05
C ALA A 14 -7.06 -16.02 -24.14
N LEU A 15 -6.81 -15.45 -25.34
CA LEU A 15 -5.83 -14.39 -25.52
C LEU A 15 -6.20 -13.14 -24.72
N PHE A 16 -7.47 -12.75 -24.72
CA PHE A 16 -7.96 -11.61 -23.94
C PHE A 16 -7.77 -11.82 -22.44
N ALA A 17 -8.07 -13.02 -21.94
CA ALA A 17 -7.87 -13.38 -20.54
C ALA A 17 -6.39 -13.32 -20.12
N ILE A 18 -5.48 -13.75 -21.00
CA ILE A 18 -4.03 -13.66 -20.75
C ILE A 18 -3.59 -12.19 -20.69
N ILE A 19 -4.02 -11.36 -21.65
CA ILE A 19 -3.68 -9.93 -21.68
C ILE A 19 -4.23 -9.21 -20.45
N ALA A 20 -5.48 -9.47 -20.09
CA ALA A 20 -6.11 -8.92 -18.89
C ALA A 20 -5.37 -9.36 -17.61
N GLY A 21 -4.99 -10.64 -17.52
CA GLY A 21 -4.20 -11.15 -16.39
C GLY A 21 -2.85 -10.45 -16.23
N VAL A 22 -2.11 -10.24 -17.33
CA VAL A 22 -0.82 -9.53 -17.32
C VAL A 22 -0.99 -8.05 -16.98
N ALA A 23 -2.06 -7.40 -17.48
CA ALA A 23 -2.36 -6.01 -17.17
C ALA A 23 -2.70 -5.81 -15.68
N ILE A 24 -3.46 -6.74 -15.09
CA ILE A 24 -3.80 -6.72 -13.65
C ILE A 24 -2.54 -6.97 -12.79
N ASP A 25 -1.70 -7.95 -13.16
CA ASP A 25 -0.45 -8.23 -12.42
C ASP A 25 0.51 -7.04 -12.43
N ARG A 26 0.68 -6.39 -13.60
CA ARG A 26 1.46 -5.16 -13.70
C ARG A 26 0.83 -4.01 -12.93
N GLY A 27 -0.47 -3.82 -13.02
CA GLY A 27 -1.19 -2.77 -12.29
C GLY A 27 -0.96 -2.85 -10.78
N LYS A 28 -0.99 -4.06 -10.20
CA LYS A 28 -0.71 -4.26 -8.76
C LYS A 28 0.72 -3.86 -8.38
N LYS A 29 1.72 -4.30 -9.15
CA LYS A 29 3.13 -3.94 -8.90
C LYS A 29 3.37 -2.44 -9.00
N THR A 30 2.73 -1.78 -9.98
CA THR A 30 2.85 -0.33 -10.15
C THR A 30 2.23 0.43 -8.97
N MET A 31 1.09 -0.01 -8.43
CA MET A 31 0.47 0.65 -7.27
C MET A 31 1.38 0.61 -6.04
N THR A 32 1.97 -0.55 -5.71
CA THR A 32 2.88 -0.67 -4.57
C THR A 32 4.15 0.16 -4.74
N GLN A 33 4.66 0.29 -5.97
CA GLN A 33 5.82 1.17 -6.25
C GLN A 33 5.47 2.66 -6.16
N LEU A 34 4.29 3.06 -6.62
CA LEU A 34 3.81 4.44 -6.50
C LEU A 34 3.63 4.83 -5.03
N ASP A 35 3.04 3.95 -4.23
CA ASP A 35 2.86 4.16 -2.80
C ASP A 35 4.21 4.26 -2.07
N HIS A 36 5.18 3.39 -2.40
CA HIS A 36 6.54 3.48 -1.86
C HIS A 36 7.21 4.81 -2.19
N GLY A 37 7.19 5.22 -3.46
CA GLY A 37 7.86 6.46 -3.91
C GLY A 37 7.27 7.71 -3.25
N ARG A 38 5.94 7.76 -3.10
CA ARG A 38 5.26 8.87 -2.41
C ARG A 38 5.62 8.95 -0.93
N ILE A 39 5.65 7.80 -0.25
CA ILE A 39 6.00 7.74 1.17
C ILE A 39 7.46 8.18 1.39
N GLU A 40 8.36 7.74 0.51
CA GLU A 40 9.77 8.12 0.54
C GLU A 40 9.96 9.63 0.28
N GLU A 41 9.23 10.21 -0.68
CA GLU A 41 9.28 11.63 -0.99
C GLU A 41 8.83 12.50 0.20
N GLU A 42 7.70 12.16 0.82
CA GLU A 42 7.18 12.88 1.99
C GLU A 42 8.11 12.78 3.20
N LEU A 43 8.63 11.58 3.50
CA LEU A 43 9.61 11.41 4.58
C LEU A 43 10.88 12.22 4.33
N SER A 44 11.40 12.19 3.09
CA SER A 44 12.59 12.93 2.71
C SER A 44 12.39 14.46 2.84
N ALA A 45 11.19 14.96 2.50
CA ALA A 45 10.84 16.36 2.70
C ALA A 45 10.83 16.78 4.19
N GLU A 46 10.56 15.84 5.09
CA GLU A 46 10.62 16.02 6.55
C GLU A 46 12.01 15.75 7.15
N GLY A 47 13.04 15.49 6.33
CA GLY A 47 14.38 15.14 6.82
C GLY A 47 14.46 13.72 7.39
N ARG A 48 13.57 12.82 6.97
CA ARG A 48 13.51 11.43 7.42
C ARG A 48 13.84 10.48 6.28
N GLN A 49 14.54 9.41 6.58
CA GLN A 49 14.85 8.34 5.65
C GLN A 49 13.97 7.12 5.92
N LEU A 50 13.32 6.59 4.87
CA LEU A 50 12.54 5.36 4.95
C LEU A 50 13.46 4.15 5.15
N LEU A 51 13.19 3.35 6.19
CA LEU A 51 13.89 2.10 6.50
C LEU A 51 13.10 0.88 6.05
N SER A 52 11.79 0.87 6.32
CA SER A 52 10.92 -0.23 5.92
C SER A 52 9.49 0.23 5.69
N ILE A 53 8.78 -0.49 4.82
CA ILE A 53 7.36 -0.31 4.55
C ILE A 53 6.68 -1.67 4.58
N GLU A 54 5.60 -1.78 5.35
CA GLU A 54 4.81 -3.00 5.48
C GLU A 54 3.35 -2.66 5.21
N TRP A 55 2.73 -3.37 4.25
CA TRP A 55 1.30 -3.26 4.03
C TRP A 55 0.55 -3.92 5.16
N VAL A 56 -0.41 -3.19 5.75
CA VAL A 56 -1.23 -3.72 6.85
C VAL A 56 -2.68 -3.83 6.37
N PRO A 57 -3.28 -5.04 6.38
CA PRO A 57 -4.69 -5.19 6.06
C PRO A 57 -5.50 -4.42 7.11
N ALA A 58 -6.33 -3.48 6.65
CA ALA A 58 -7.10 -2.58 7.51
C ALA A 58 -7.91 -3.36 8.56
N LYS A 59 -7.45 -3.28 9.82
CA LYS A 59 -8.21 -3.61 11.04
C LYS A 59 -8.35 -2.38 11.93
N ILE A 60 -8.24 -1.19 11.34
CA ILE A 60 -8.36 0.08 12.03
C ILE A 60 -9.76 0.60 11.74
N GLU A 61 -10.57 0.69 12.79
CA GLU A 61 -11.88 1.32 12.79
C GLU A 61 -11.74 2.80 12.46
N ALA A 62 -11.65 3.14 11.19
CA ALA A 62 -11.72 4.53 10.75
C ALA A 62 -12.65 4.61 9.56
N HIS A 63 -13.80 5.22 9.81
CA HIS A 63 -14.66 5.75 8.77
C HIS A 63 -13.83 6.67 7.87
N ARG A 64 -13.35 6.17 6.71
CA ARG A 64 -13.29 6.89 5.42
C ARG A 64 -12.43 6.13 4.40
N VAL A 65 -13.07 5.92 3.25
CA VAL A 65 -12.55 5.49 1.94
C VAL A 65 -12.10 4.03 1.83
N GLU A 66 -12.95 3.22 1.22
CA GLU A 66 -12.72 1.81 0.85
C GLU A 66 -11.52 1.57 -0.10
N THR A 67 -10.82 2.63 -0.52
CA THR A 67 -9.74 2.58 -1.53
C THR A 67 -8.39 3.08 -1.02
N ALA A 68 -8.21 3.29 0.29
CA ALA A 68 -6.92 3.68 0.86
C ALA A 68 -6.06 2.45 1.21
N SER A 69 -4.81 2.45 0.77
CA SER A 69 -3.81 1.48 1.20
C SER A 69 -3.21 1.95 2.53
N HIS A 70 -3.12 1.02 3.49
CA HIS A 70 -2.61 1.29 4.83
C HIS A 70 -1.23 0.64 4.98
N TYR A 71 -0.28 1.43 5.45
CA TYR A 71 1.10 0.99 5.64
C TYR A 71 1.59 1.30 7.04
N ARG A 72 2.37 0.39 7.59
CA ARG A 72 3.29 0.67 8.68
C ARG A 72 4.63 1.04 8.06
N VAL A 73 5.19 2.18 8.42
CA VAL A 73 6.50 2.61 7.95
C VAL A 73 7.45 2.79 9.12
N GLN A 74 8.70 2.41 8.91
CA GLN A 74 9.81 2.73 9.80
C GLN A 74 10.70 3.75 9.12
N TRP A 75 11.13 4.75 9.86
CA TRP A 75 11.98 5.81 9.38
C TRP A 75 13.05 6.16 10.40
N VAL A 76 14.07 6.87 9.96
CA VAL A 76 15.10 7.47 10.81
C VAL A 76 15.24 8.95 10.46
N ASP A 77 15.36 9.82 11.45
CA ASP A 77 15.58 11.25 11.21
C ASP A 77 17.07 11.59 11.01
N GLU A 78 17.37 12.87 10.76
CA GLU A 78 18.74 13.36 10.56
C GLU A 78 19.65 13.15 11.80
N GLU A 79 19.06 13.00 12.99
CA GLU A 79 19.79 12.77 14.24
C GLU A 79 20.05 11.27 14.49
N GLY A 80 19.51 10.39 13.64
CA GLY A 80 19.64 8.95 13.77
C GLY A 80 18.58 8.33 14.69
N VAL A 81 17.52 9.06 15.04
CA VAL A 81 16.42 8.55 15.86
C VAL A 81 15.43 7.79 14.98
N GLU A 82 15.23 6.52 15.31
CA GLU A 82 14.25 5.68 14.62
C GLU A 82 12.82 5.98 15.10
N GLY A 83 11.88 6.01 14.16
CA GLY A 83 10.47 6.22 14.39
C GLY A 83 9.58 5.27 13.59
N ASN A 84 8.33 5.16 14.01
CA ASN A 84 7.30 4.37 13.33
C ASN A 84 6.06 5.23 13.08
N SER A 85 5.44 5.08 11.92
CA SER A 85 4.20 5.78 11.57
C SER A 85 3.22 4.87 10.83
N TRP A 86 1.93 5.13 11.02
CA TRP A 86 0.87 4.68 10.13
C TRP A 86 0.79 5.63 8.94
N VAL A 87 0.69 5.08 7.73
CA VAL A 87 0.56 5.87 6.52
C VAL A 87 -0.63 5.40 5.72
N ASN A 88 -1.50 6.35 5.42
CA ASN A 88 -2.64 6.16 4.54
C ASN A 88 -2.31 6.84 3.20
N THR A 89 -2.27 6.04 2.14
CA THR A 89 -2.12 6.54 0.77
C THR A 89 -3.37 6.19 -0.02
N SER A 90 -3.81 7.13 -0.85
CA SER A 90 -4.90 6.93 -1.78
C SER A 90 -4.44 7.31 -3.18
N LEU A 91 -4.86 6.53 -4.18
CA LEU A 91 -4.50 6.74 -5.59
C LEU A 91 -4.89 8.13 -6.13
N TRP A 92 -5.85 8.80 -5.49
CA TRP A 92 -6.45 10.05 -5.94
C TRP A 92 -6.37 11.18 -4.91
N GLY A 93 -5.76 10.95 -3.75
CA GLY A 93 -5.76 11.89 -2.63
C GLY A 93 -4.42 11.98 -1.92
N GLU A 94 -4.41 12.69 -0.80
CA GLU A 94 -3.22 13.02 -0.01
C GLU A 94 -2.62 11.78 0.67
N THR A 95 -1.32 11.84 0.95
CA THR A 95 -0.62 10.89 1.81
C THR A 95 -0.71 11.43 3.24
N THR A 96 -1.25 10.67 4.18
CA THR A 96 -1.38 11.12 5.57
C THR A 96 -0.59 10.23 6.50
N PHE A 97 0.27 10.86 7.31
CA PHE A 97 1.07 10.21 8.34
C PHE A 97 0.40 10.40 9.71
N GLU A 98 0.24 9.30 10.43
CA GLU A 98 -0.24 9.28 11.80
C GLU A 98 0.82 8.58 12.67
N LYS A 99 1.10 9.13 13.85
CA LYS A 99 2.01 8.47 14.79
C LYS A 99 1.35 7.17 15.24
N ILE A 100 2.09 6.06 15.26
CA ILE A 100 1.62 4.85 15.92
C ILE A 100 1.51 5.21 17.41
N PRO A 101 0.34 5.04 18.06
CA PRO A 101 0.27 5.25 19.49
C PRO A 101 1.36 4.39 20.13
N ASP A 102 2.21 5.01 20.93
CA ASP A 102 3.10 4.26 21.80
C ASP A 102 2.18 3.31 22.56
N GLU A 103 2.46 2.00 22.56
CA GLU A 103 1.77 1.09 23.48
C GLU A 103 2.09 1.61 24.88
N GLU A 104 1.24 2.51 25.39
CA GLU A 104 1.34 3.01 26.75
C GLU A 104 1.40 1.77 27.61
N GLY A 105 2.51 1.66 28.34
CA GLY A 105 2.77 0.57 29.23
C GLY A 105 1.51 0.30 30.05
N VAL A 106 1.11 -0.96 30.06
CA VAL A 106 0.29 -1.50 31.13
C VAL A 106 1.01 -1.09 32.42
N THR A 107 0.54 -0.01 33.05
CA THR A 107 0.90 0.28 34.42
C THR A 107 0.37 -0.90 35.21
N GLU A 108 1.27 -1.78 35.64
CA GLU A 108 0.99 -2.73 36.71
C GLU A 108 0.48 -1.90 37.89
N ASP A 109 -0.82 -1.96 38.08
CA ASP A 109 -1.53 -1.34 39.19
C ASP A 109 -1.19 -2.18 40.43
N ASP A 110 -0.09 -1.80 41.10
CA ASP A 110 0.22 -2.29 42.44
C ASP A 110 -0.80 -1.66 43.40
N SER A 111 -1.79 -2.44 43.83
CA SER A 111 -2.67 -2.16 44.98
C SER A 111 -3.06 -3.43 45.71
#